data_AF-A0A1I5MA54-F1
#
_entry.id   AF-A0A1I5MA54-F1
#
_cell.length_a   1.000
_cell.length_b   1.000
_cell.length_c   1.000
_cell.angle_alpha   90.00
_cell.angle_beta   90.00
_cell.angle_gamma   90.00
#
_symmetry.space_group_name_H-M   'P 1'
#
loop_
_entity.id
_entity.type
_entity.pdbx_description
1 polymer ?
#
loop_
_entity_poly.entity_id
_entity_poly.type
_entity_poly.pdbx_seq_one_letter_code
_entity_poly.pdbx_strand_id
1 'polypeptide(L)'
;METPSNYPTNFALKAENNRAIWSAAAIMIQANVLAPLTLLSMNTYHGGDWQLACCITCFFMVVIPVLSAQPMLWVARAFLLSTSVHLAIILFNFLS
;
A
#
# COMPACT_ATOMS: atom_id res chain seq x y z
N MET A 1 37.28 -17.65 -25.36
CA MET A 1 35.90 -17.32 -25.78
C MET A 1 35.15 -16.97 -24.49
N GLU A 2 35.24 -15.71 -24.06
CA GLU A 2 34.53 -15.24 -22.88
C GLU A 2 33.05 -15.16 -23.24
N THR A 3 32.21 -15.84 -22.48
CA THR A 3 30.76 -15.84 -22.67
C THR A 3 30.22 -14.43 -22.40
N PRO A 4 29.33 -13.88 -23.25
CA PRO A 4 28.77 -12.55 -23.04
C PRO A 4 28.11 -12.53 -21.67
N SER A 5 28.56 -11.54 -20.89
CA SER A 5 28.37 -11.44 -19.47
C SER A 5 26.88 -11.47 -19.11
N ASN A 6 26.47 -12.45 -18.30
CA ASN A 6 25.10 -12.68 -17.79
C ASN A 6 24.66 -11.58 -16.79
N TYR A 7 25.20 -10.37 -16.90
CA TYR A 7 25.06 -9.28 -15.94
C TYR A 7 23.73 -8.51 -16.06
N PRO A 8 23.21 -8.11 -17.24
CA PRO A 8 22.01 -7.27 -17.29
C PRO A 8 20.74 -8.01 -16.84
N THR A 9 20.67 -9.33 -17.04
CA THR A 9 19.54 -10.18 -16.66
C THR A 9 19.40 -10.27 -15.15
N ASN A 10 20.50 -10.43 -14.41
CA ASN A 10 20.49 -10.56 -12.96
C ASN A 10 20.04 -9.27 -12.24
N PHE A 11 20.39 -8.08 -12.75
CA PHE A 11 19.95 -6.82 -12.17
C PHE A 11 18.47 -6.56 -12.42
N ALA A 12 17.99 -6.80 -13.64
CA ALA A 12 16.57 -6.65 -13.98
C ALA A 12 15.70 -7.59 -13.14
N LEU A 13 16.09 -8.87 -13.03
CA LEU A 13 15.35 -9.87 -12.26
C LEU A 13 15.30 -9.53 -10.76
N LYS A 14 16.41 -9.04 -10.20
CA LYS A 14 16.46 -8.60 -8.79
C LYS A 14 15.56 -7.39 -8.52
N ALA A 15 15.53 -6.43 -9.45
CA ALA A 15 14.68 -5.25 -9.33
C ALA A 15 13.19 -5.60 -9.41
N GLU A 16 12.80 -6.49 -10.33
CA GLU A 16 11.43 -6.99 -10.42
C GLU A 16 11.00 -7.78 -9.19
N ASN A 17 11.83 -8.70 -8.70
CA ASN A 17 11.53 -9.46 -7.49
C ASN A 17 11.35 -8.55 -6.28
N ASN A 18 12.22 -7.54 -6.12
CA ASN A 18 12.08 -6.56 -5.04
C ASN A 18 10.77 -5.79 -5.14
N ARG A 19 10.39 -5.33 -6.34
CA ARG A 19 9.11 -4.65 -6.58
C ARG A 19 7.92 -5.55 -6.24
N ALA A 20 7.94 -6.80 -6.68
CA ALA A 20 6.88 -7.76 -6.45
C ALA A 20 6.68 -8.03 -4.94
N ILE A 21 7.77 -8.30 -4.21
CA ILE A 21 7.72 -8.55 -2.77
C ILE A 21 7.16 -7.34 -2.02
N TRP A 22 7.63 -6.13 -2.34
CA TRP A 22 7.14 -4.91 -1.72
C TRP A 22 5.68 -4.61 -2.05
N SER A 23 5.26 -4.85 -3.28
CA SER A 23 3.88 -4.67 -3.70
C SER A 23 2.94 -5.63 -2.97
N ALA A 24 3.34 -6.89 -2.80
CA ALA A 24 2.61 -7.88 -2.01
C ALA A 24 2.53 -7.47 -0.54
N ALA A 25 3.64 -7.01 0.04
CA ALA A 25 3.67 -6.54 1.43
C ALA A 25 2.75 -5.33 1.65
N ALA A 26 2.78 -4.35 0.73
CA ALA A 26 1.93 -3.16 0.80
C ALA A 26 0.43 -3.53 0.78
N ILE A 27 0.03 -4.44 -0.11
CA ILE A 27 -1.36 -4.92 -0.17
C ILE A 27 -1.72 -5.70 1.09
N MET A 28 -0.86 -6.61 1.57
CA MET A 28 -1.15 -7.39 2.76
C MET A 28 -1.36 -6.50 3.99
N ILE A 29 -0.49 -5.50 4.19
CA ILE A 29 -0.62 -4.57 5.32
C ILE A 29 -1.90 -3.75 5.19
N GLN A 30 -2.20 -3.22 4.00
CA GLN A 30 -3.40 -2.40 3.83
C GLN A 30 -4.69 -3.18 3.97
N ALA A 31 -4.81 -4.32 3.28
CA ALA A 31 -6.03 -5.09 3.25
C ALA A 31 -6.31 -5.81 4.58
N ASN A 32 -5.27 -6.35 5.23
CA ASN A 32 -5.46 -7.26 6.36
C ASN A 32 -5.17 -6.64 7.73
N VAL A 33 -4.51 -5.48 7.79
CA VAL A 33 -4.23 -4.81 9.06
C VAL A 33 -4.93 -3.46 9.10
N LEU A 34 -4.62 -2.60 8.13
CA LEU A 34 -5.02 -1.20 8.18
C LEU A 34 -6.53 -1.02 7.94
N ALA A 35 -7.08 -1.69 6.92
CA ALA A 35 -8.50 -1.67 6.62
C ALA A 35 -9.36 -2.23 7.79
N PRO A 36 -9.13 -3.45 8.33
CA PRO A 36 -9.94 -3.94 9.43
C PRO A 36 -9.77 -3.12 10.71
N LEU A 37 -8.57 -2.58 10.99
CA LEU A 37 -8.38 -1.70 12.15
C LEU A 37 -9.17 -0.39 12.03
N THR A 38 -9.23 0.17 10.82
CA THR A 38 -9.99 1.40 10.57
C THR A 38 -11.49 1.13 10.58
N LEU A 39 -11.95 0.01 10.02
CA LEU A 39 -13.35 -0.40 10.11
C LEU A 39 -13.76 -0.68 11.55
N LEU A 40 -12.88 -1.29 12.35
CA LEU A 40 -13.13 -1.53 13.77
C LEU A 40 -13.23 -0.22 14.55
N SER A 41 -12.33 0.75 14.29
CA SER A 41 -12.41 2.06 14.94
C SER A 41 -13.71 2.78 14.57
N MET A 42 -14.10 2.76 13.29
CA MET A 42 -15.36 3.34 12.84
C MET A 42 -16.57 2.67 13.49
N ASN A 43 -16.59 1.34 13.59
CA ASN A 43 -17.69 0.62 14.23
C ASN A 43 -17.77 0.90 15.75
N THR A 44 -16.63 1.17 16.40
CA THR A 44 -16.56 1.38 17.86
C THR A 44 -16.92 2.81 18.26
N TYR A 45 -16.49 3.79 17.47
CA TYR A 45 -16.64 5.23 17.78
C TYR A 45 -17.68 5.93 16.89
N HIS A 46 -18.58 5.17 16.24
CA HIS A 46 -19.61 5.69 15.33
C HIS A 46 -19.05 6.56 14.19
N GLY A 47 -18.00 6.07 13.52
CA GLY A 47 -17.38 6.73 12.38
C GLY A 47 -18.35 6.98 11.22
N GLY A 48 -18.21 8.13 10.56
CA GLY A 48 -19.12 8.56 9.49
C GLY A 48 -18.78 7.99 8.11
N ASP A 49 -19.76 7.99 7.20
CA ASP A 49 -19.63 7.46 5.83
C ASP A 49 -18.49 8.11 5.02
N TRP A 50 -18.19 9.39 5.29
CA TRP A 50 -17.09 10.10 4.63
C TRP A 50 -15.72 9.48 4.94
N GLN A 51 -15.56 8.91 6.13
CA GLN A 51 -14.32 8.23 6.54
C GLN A 51 -14.15 6.94 5.74
N LEU A 52 -15.23 6.18 5.56
CA LEU A 52 -15.23 4.96 4.77
C LEU A 52 -14.85 5.25 3.31
N ALA A 53 -15.47 6.28 2.71
CA ALA A 53 -15.16 6.71 1.35
C ALA A 53 -13.69 7.13 1.20
N CYS A 54 -13.13 7.81 2.20
CA CYS A 54 -11.73 8.20 2.23
C CYS A 54 -10.81 6.97 2.29
N CYS A 55 -11.06 6.03 3.20
CA CYS A 55 -10.29 4.78 3.32
C CYS A 55 -10.29 3.96 2.03
N ILE A 56 -11.44 3.81 1.39
CA ILE A 56 -11.58 3.09 0.11
C ILE A 56 -10.75 3.78 -0.99
N THR A 57 -10.81 5.10 -1.06
CA THR A 57 -10.02 5.88 -2.03
C THR A 57 -8.51 5.70 -1.80
N CYS A 58 -8.08 5.76 -0.53
CA CYS A 58 -6.68 5.54 -0.15
C CYS A 58 -6.22 4.10 -0.44
N PHE A 59 -7.09 3.11 -0.32
CA PHE A 59 -6.79 1.74 -0.71
C PHE A 59 -6.56 1.62 -2.22
N PHE A 60 -7.47 2.17 -3.03
CA PHE A 60 -7.30 2.18 -4.49
C PHE A 60 -6.05 2.92 -4.94
N MET A 61 -5.68 3.99 -4.24
CA MET A 61 -4.48 4.75 -4.54
C MET A 61 -3.20 3.90 -4.46
N VAL A 62 -3.20 2.81 -3.69
CA VAL A 62 -2.07 1.87 -3.58
C VAL A 62 -2.21 0.69 -4.54
N VAL A 63 -3.42 0.18 -4.69
CA VAL A 63 -3.69 -0.93 -5.60
C VAL A 63 -3.40 -0.55 -7.06
N ILE A 64 -3.77 0.66 -7.49
CA ILE A 64 -3.58 1.10 -8.88
C ILE A 64 -2.10 1.08 -9.30
N PRO A 65 -1.15 1.72 -8.60
CA PRO A 65 0.28 1.64 -8.92
C PRO A 65 0.84 0.21 -8.90
N VAL A 66 0.34 -0.64 -7.99
CA VAL A 66 0.77 -2.04 -7.89
C VAL A 66 0.33 -2.82 -9.14
N LEU A 67 -0.95 -2.75 -9.51
CA LEU A 67 -1.50 -3.46 -10.66
C LEU A 67 -0.98 -2.92 -11.99
N SER A 68 -0.70 -1.62 -12.09
CA SER A 68 -0.10 -0.99 -13.28
C SER A 68 1.42 -1.14 -13.36
N ALA A 69 1.99 -2.00 -12.51
CA ALA A 69 3.40 -2.32 -12.45
C ALA A 69 4.34 -1.09 -12.39
N GLN A 70 3.90 -0.04 -11.69
CA GLN A 70 4.65 1.21 -11.61
C GLN A 70 5.96 1.06 -10.83
N PRO A 71 6.92 2.00 -11.02
CA PRO A 71 8.16 2.01 -10.27
C PRO A 71 7.91 1.98 -8.76
N MET A 72 8.79 1.29 -8.02
CA MET A 72 8.68 1.13 -6.56
C MET A 72 8.53 2.46 -5.80
N LEU A 73 9.12 3.55 -6.32
CA LEU A 73 8.99 4.89 -5.76
C LEU A 73 7.52 5.34 -5.66
N TRP A 74 6.70 5.03 -6.66
CA TRP A 74 5.28 5.40 -6.68
C TRP A 74 4.46 4.52 -5.76
N VAL A 75 4.73 3.22 -5.72
CA VAL A 75 4.10 2.29 -4.78
C VAL A 75 4.38 2.69 -3.34
N ALA A 76 5.64 2.99 -3.01
CA ALA A 76 6.03 3.41 -1.66
C ALA A 76 5.38 4.74 -1.25
N ARG A 77 5.34 5.73 -2.16
CA ARG A 77 4.68 7.01 -1.91
C ARG A 77 3.18 6.88 -1.67
N ALA A 78 2.50 6.10 -2.51
CA ALA A 78 1.07 5.84 -2.36
C ALA A 78 0.79 5.08 -1.06
N PHE A 79 1.63 4.09 -0.72
CA PHE A 79 1.54 3.34 0.52
C PHE A 79 1.69 4.23 1.75
N LEU A 80 2.71 5.09 1.79
CA LEU A 80 2.92 6.02 2.90
C LEU A 80 1.73 6.96 3.09
N LEU A 81 1.28 7.60 2.00
CA LEU A 81 0.15 8.53 2.07
C LEU A 81 -1.12 7.82 2.57
N SER A 82 -1.45 6.66 1.99
CA SER A 82 -2.61 5.88 2.40
C SER A 82 -2.52 5.43 3.87
N THR A 83 -1.34 4.99 4.31
CA THR A 83 -1.09 4.60 5.71
C THR A 83 -1.31 5.77 6.67
N SER A 84 -0.78 6.94 6.34
CA SER A 84 -0.96 8.15 7.14
C SER A 84 -2.42 8.56 7.25
N VAL A 85 -3.19 8.48 6.15
CA VAL A 85 -4.62 8.84 6.17
C VAL A 85 -5.43 7.87 7.04
N HIS A 86 -5.23 6.56 6.90
CA HIS A 86 -5.92 5.59 7.76
C HIS A 86 -5.56 5.79 9.24
N LEU A 87 -4.28 6.02 9.58
CA LEU A 87 -3.88 6.34 10.95
C LEU A 87 -4.57 7.62 11.46
N ALA A 88 -4.66 8.66 10.62
CA ALA A 88 -5.32 9.90 10.98
C ALA A 88 -6.82 9.70 11.26
N ILE A 89 -7.50 8.87 10.46
CA ILE A 89 -8.92 8.52 10.69
C ILE A 89 -9.09 7.71 11.97
N ILE A 90 -8.23 6.71 12.20
CA ILE A 90 -8.25 5.93 13.45
C ILE A 90 -8.07 6.86 14.66
N LEU A 91 -7.11 7.77 14.59
CA LEU A 91 -6.86 8.73 15.66
C LEU A 91 -8.03 9.71 15.84
N PHE A 92 -8.62 10.19 14.74
CA PHE A 92 -9.80 11.05 14.77
C PHE A 92 -10.96 10.36 15.48
N ASN A 93 -11.24 9.10 15.14
CA ASN A 93 -12.29 8.30 15.77
C ASN A 93 -12.01 8.06 17.26
N PHE A 94 -10.76 7.90 17.64
CA PHE A 94 -10.39 7.71 19.04
C PHE A 94 -10.55 8.98 19.89
N LEU A 95 -10.42 10.17 19.26
CA LEU A 95 -10.50 11.47 19.93
C LEU A 95 -11.90 12.09 19.92
N SER A 96 -12.81 11.60 19.07
CA SER A 96 -14.20 12.03 18.96
C SER A 96 -15.11 11.32 19.95
#